data_AF-A0A2T8FCP7-F1
#
_entry.id   AF-A0A2T8FCP7-F1
#
_cell.length_a   1.000
_cell.length_b   1.000
_cell.length_c   1.000
_cell.angle_alpha   90.00
_cell.angle_beta   90.00
_cell.angle_gamma   90.00
#
_symmetry.space_group_name_H-M   'P 1'
#
loop_
_entity.id
_entity.type
_entity.pdbx_description
1 polymer ?
#
loop_
_entity_poly.entity_id
_entity_poly.type
_entity_poly.pdbx_seq_one_letter_code
_entity_poly.pdbx_strand_id
1 'polypeptide(L)'
;MGTAFDQEWADDVCRLCDPVFESADVGFVRQIARDPGSGIISSLLWEADPVRFADRYPDSEVIASYGPDDWPPPCIDYWVYVDANERQAQLSVEGWSYRDEVIDLSGDGVRDGLAIGCAMARILRVPPPGLTAPK
;
A
#
# COMPACT_ATOMS: atom_id res chain seq x y z
N MET A 1 27.05 -6.54 4.67
CA MET A 1 25.78 -6.92 5.31
C MET A 1 24.82 -5.78 5.02
N GLY A 2 23.80 -6.02 4.19
CA GLY A 2 22.78 -5.01 3.88
C GLY A 2 21.92 -4.73 5.10
N THR A 3 21.34 -3.54 5.17
CA THR A 3 20.32 -3.19 6.17
C THR A 3 19.02 -3.90 5.80
N ALA A 4 18.35 -4.53 6.76
CA ALA A 4 17.21 -5.44 6.50
C ALA A 4 16.00 -4.80 5.77
N PHE A 5 15.96 -3.48 5.67
CA PHE A 5 14.90 -2.70 5.01
C PHE A 5 15.53 -1.69 4.05
N ASP A 6 16.32 -2.19 3.10
CA ASP A 6 16.96 -1.39 2.05
C ASP A 6 16.17 -1.45 0.73
N GLN A 7 16.78 -0.97 -0.35
CA GLN A 7 16.11 -0.96 -1.66
C GLN A 7 15.81 -2.36 -2.18
N GLU A 8 16.65 -3.36 -1.91
CA GLU A 8 16.39 -4.73 -2.36
C GLU A 8 15.14 -5.28 -1.68
N TRP A 9 15.00 -5.02 -0.36
CA TRP A 9 13.77 -5.32 0.37
C TRP A 9 12.54 -4.62 -0.25
N ALA A 10 12.63 -3.32 -0.54
CA ALA A 10 11.52 -2.59 -1.15
C ALA A 10 11.16 -3.12 -2.54
N ASP A 11 12.15 -3.46 -3.37
CA ASP A 11 11.91 -4.00 -4.71
C ASP A 11 11.13 -5.32 -4.65
N ASP A 12 11.48 -6.21 -3.72
CA ASP A 12 10.77 -7.46 -3.51
C ASP A 12 9.34 -7.26 -2.98
N VAL A 13 9.16 -6.36 -2.00
CA VAL A 13 7.84 -6.01 -1.49
C VAL A 13 6.96 -5.46 -2.60
N CYS A 14 7.48 -4.49 -3.37
CA CYS A 14 6.73 -3.86 -4.45
C CYS A 14 6.39 -4.86 -5.55
N ARG A 15 7.32 -5.74 -5.94
CA ARG A 15 7.08 -6.79 -6.94
C ARG A 15 5.91 -7.71 -6.58
N LEU A 16 5.64 -7.92 -5.30
CA LEU A 16 4.52 -8.75 -4.82
C LEU A 16 3.23 -7.95 -4.61
N CYS A 17 3.34 -6.67 -4.25
CA CYS A 17 2.20 -5.79 -4.03
C CYS A 17 1.62 -5.22 -5.34
N ASP A 18 2.45 -4.86 -6.33
CA ASP A 18 1.99 -4.20 -7.55
C ASP A 18 0.85 -4.96 -8.26
N PRO A 19 0.88 -6.30 -8.43
CA PRO A 19 -0.23 -7.02 -9.05
C PRO A 19 -1.56 -6.94 -8.29
N VAL A 20 -1.51 -6.73 -6.96
CA VAL A 20 -2.70 -6.51 -6.13
C VAL A 20 -3.33 -5.15 -6.47
N PHE A 21 -2.51 -4.10 -6.52
CA PHE A 21 -2.94 -2.76 -6.89
C PHE A 21 -3.41 -2.69 -8.35
N GLU A 22 -2.71 -3.36 -9.27
CA GLU A 22 -3.14 -3.51 -10.67
C GLU A 22 -4.51 -4.22 -10.78
N SER A 23 -4.76 -5.25 -9.97
CA SER A 23 -6.04 -5.97 -9.96
C SER A 23 -7.22 -5.12 -9.46
N ALA A 24 -6.95 -4.07 -8.69
CA ALA A 24 -7.98 -3.12 -8.29
C ALA A 24 -8.38 -2.18 -9.44
N ASP A 25 -7.51 -1.99 -10.43
CA ASP A 25 -7.73 -1.23 -11.67
C ASP A 25 -8.19 0.23 -11.44
N VAL A 26 -7.60 0.90 -10.45
CA VAL A 26 -7.90 2.31 -10.13
C VAL A 26 -6.73 3.26 -10.43
N GLY A 27 -5.82 2.85 -11.33
CA GLY A 27 -4.80 3.75 -11.89
C GLY A 27 -3.62 4.08 -10.97
N PHE A 28 -3.16 3.11 -10.17
CA PHE A 28 -2.13 3.36 -9.15
C PHE A 28 -0.78 3.83 -9.69
N VAL A 29 -0.16 4.78 -8.98
CA VAL A 29 1.26 5.14 -9.11
C VAL A 29 1.99 4.83 -7.80
N ARG A 30 3.20 4.29 -7.89
CA ARG A 30 3.99 3.87 -6.72
C ARG A 30 5.13 4.82 -6.41
N GLN A 31 5.33 5.11 -5.13
CA GLN A 31 6.48 5.85 -4.60
C GLN A 31 7.17 5.09 -3.46
N ILE A 32 8.46 5.36 -3.26
CA ILE A 32 9.30 4.77 -2.21
C ILE A 32 10.02 5.91 -1.50
N ALA A 33 9.81 6.06 -0.20
CA ALA A 33 10.51 7.03 0.63
C ALA A 33 11.59 6.35 1.46
N ARG A 34 12.68 7.08 1.69
CA ARG A 34 13.83 6.60 2.47
C ARG A 34 14.27 7.66 3.47
N ASP A 35 14.77 7.19 4.60
CA ASP A 35 15.45 8.04 5.57
C ASP A 35 16.78 8.56 4.97
N PRO A 36 16.96 9.89 4.83
CA PRO A 36 18.11 10.46 4.12
C PRO A 36 19.48 10.09 4.71
N GLY A 37 19.53 9.80 6.02
CA GLY A 37 20.77 9.51 6.73
C GLY A 37 21.18 8.04 6.75
N SER A 38 20.22 7.12 6.65
CA SER A 38 20.44 5.67 6.78
C SER A 38 20.24 4.91 5.47
N GLY A 39 19.50 5.49 4.51
CA GLY A 39 19.08 4.79 3.30
C GLY A 39 18.03 3.70 3.53
N ILE A 40 17.55 3.57 4.77
CA ILE A 40 16.48 2.64 5.17
C ILE A 40 15.16 3.14 4.60
N ILE A 41 14.35 2.21 4.11
CA ILE A 41 13.01 2.49 3.63
C ILE A 41 12.13 2.90 4.81
N SER A 42 11.56 4.10 4.74
CA SER A 42 10.67 4.64 5.77
C SER A 42 9.20 4.54 5.38
N SER A 43 8.90 4.55 4.07
CA SER A 43 7.57 4.20 3.60
C SER A 43 7.52 3.73 2.14
N LEU A 44 6.46 2.99 1.82
CA LEU A 44 5.99 2.71 0.47
C LEU A 44 4.60 3.32 0.30
N LEU A 45 4.31 3.84 -0.89
CA LEU A 45 3.05 4.49 -1.21
C LEU A 45 2.52 4.00 -2.55
N TRP A 46 1.21 3.73 -2.61
CA TRP A 46 0.46 3.61 -3.86
C TRP A 46 -0.65 4.66 -3.89
N GLU A 47 -0.67 5.50 -4.93
CA GLU A 47 -1.61 6.61 -5.11
C GLU A 47 -2.66 6.21 -6.16
N ALA A 48 -3.94 6.10 -5.77
CA ALA A 48 -5.03 5.79 -6.71
C ALA A 48 -5.57 7.04 -7.39
N ASP A 49 -6.12 6.88 -8.60
CA ASP A 49 -7.01 7.88 -9.18
C ASP A 49 -8.30 7.95 -8.33
N PRO A 50 -8.67 9.13 -7.82
CA PRO A 50 -9.76 9.26 -6.85
C PRO A 50 -11.13 8.99 -7.48
N VAL A 51 -11.32 9.34 -8.76
CA VAL A 51 -12.58 9.13 -9.46
C VAL A 51 -12.79 7.64 -9.72
N ARG A 52 -11.77 6.96 -10.26
CA ARG A 52 -11.81 5.50 -10.47
C ARG A 52 -11.95 4.75 -9.16
N PHE A 53 -11.29 5.22 -8.10
CA PHE A 53 -11.42 4.65 -6.78
C PHE A 53 -12.86 4.71 -6.25
N ALA A 54 -13.49 5.89 -6.28
CA ALA A 54 -14.88 6.04 -5.86
C ALA A 54 -15.85 5.19 -6.69
N ASP A 55 -15.63 5.10 -8.01
CA ASP A 55 -16.43 4.25 -8.90
C ASP A 55 -16.28 2.76 -8.56
N ARG A 56 -15.05 2.32 -8.22
CA ARG A 56 -14.75 0.93 -7.88
C ARG A 56 -15.25 0.54 -6.49
N TYR A 57 -15.22 1.47 -5.55
CA TYR A 57 -15.56 1.30 -4.13
C TYR A 57 -16.60 2.34 -3.67
N PRO A 58 -17.85 2.23 -4.15
CA PRO A 58 -18.90 3.20 -3.82
C PRO A 58 -19.30 3.19 -2.34
N ASP A 59 -18.93 2.14 -1.60
CA ASP A 59 -19.14 1.98 -0.15
C ASP A 59 -17.94 2.41 0.70
N SER A 60 -16.90 3.01 0.09
CA SER A 60 -15.72 3.50 0.83
C SER A 60 -15.99 4.75 1.67
N GLU A 61 -17.10 5.46 1.39
CA GLU A 61 -17.44 6.76 1.98
C GLU A 61 -16.38 7.85 1.72
N VAL A 62 -15.45 7.63 0.78
CA VAL A 62 -14.31 8.53 0.52
C VAL A 62 -14.73 9.95 0.17
N ILE A 63 -15.80 10.10 -0.62
CA ILE A 63 -16.36 11.41 -0.98
C ILE A 63 -16.86 12.16 0.26
N ALA A 64 -17.48 11.47 1.21
CA ALA A 64 -17.95 12.07 2.46
C ALA A 64 -16.78 12.42 3.39
N SER A 65 -15.70 11.64 3.37
CA SER A 65 -14.50 11.91 4.16
C SER A 65 -13.77 13.19 3.71
N TYR A 66 -13.67 13.45 2.41
CA TYR A 66 -13.10 14.71 1.90
C TYR A 66 -14.10 15.87 1.99
N GLY A 67 -15.38 15.60 1.76
CA GLY A 67 -16.39 16.64 1.64
C GLY A 67 -16.48 17.21 0.21
N PRO A 68 -17.58 17.92 -0.11
CA PRO A 68 -17.89 18.35 -1.48
C PRO A 68 -16.93 19.42 -2.03
N ASP A 69 -16.27 20.18 -1.16
CA ASP A 69 -15.38 21.28 -1.56
C ASP A 69 -13.96 20.81 -1.92
N ASP A 70 -13.53 19.67 -1.35
CA ASP A 70 -12.19 19.10 -1.54
C ASP A 70 -12.19 17.86 -2.45
N TRP A 71 -13.36 17.47 -2.99
CA TRP A 71 -13.49 16.35 -3.91
C TRP A 71 -13.44 16.78 -5.39
N PRO A 72 -12.67 16.07 -6.25
CA PRO A 72 -11.73 15.00 -5.91
C PRO A 72 -10.37 15.56 -5.43
N PRO A 73 -9.68 14.86 -4.51
CA PRO A 73 -8.29 15.17 -4.17
C PRO A 73 -7.36 14.87 -5.35
N PRO A 74 -6.04 15.13 -5.25
CA PRO A 74 -5.09 14.71 -6.28
C PRO A 74 -5.00 13.18 -6.45
N CYS A 75 -5.09 12.43 -5.36
CA CYS A 75 -5.04 10.98 -5.33
C CYS A 75 -5.63 10.42 -4.02
N ILE A 76 -5.78 9.10 -3.94
CA ILE A 76 -6.08 8.38 -2.68
C ILE A 76 -4.86 7.56 -2.29
N ASP A 77 -4.27 7.88 -1.15
CA ASP A 77 -3.02 7.26 -0.71
C ASP A 77 -3.22 5.91 0.01
N TYR A 78 -2.37 4.95 -0.33
CA TYR A 78 -2.18 3.69 0.38
C TYR A 78 -0.76 3.63 0.94
N TRP A 79 -0.63 3.96 2.21
CA TRP A 79 0.64 4.03 2.90
C TRP A 79 1.02 2.70 3.55
N VAL A 80 2.31 2.36 3.43
CA VAL A 80 3.01 1.37 4.25
C VAL A 80 4.12 2.12 4.97
N TYR A 81 3.90 2.52 6.23
CA TYR A 81 4.94 3.14 7.05
C TYR A 81 5.79 2.07 7.70
N VAL A 82 7.11 2.13 7.54
CA VAL A 82 8.04 1.12 8.04
C VAL A 82 8.77 1.65 9.27
N ASP A 83 8.57 1.02 10.41
CA ASP A 83 9.42 1.18 11.57
C ASP A 83 10.47 0.06 11.58
N ALA A 84 11.68 0.39 11.15
CA ALA A 84 12.79 -0.57 11.10
C ALA A 84 13.27 -1.01 12.49
N ASN A 85 13.09 -0.20 13.53
CA ASN A 85 13.52 -0.51 14.89
C ASN A 85 12.57 -1.49 15.56
N GLU A 86 11.27 -1.24 15.43
CA GLU A 86 10.22 -2.12 15.93
C GLU A 86 9.97 -3.31 14.99
N ARG A 87 10.49 -3.23 13.77
CA ARG A 87 10.30 -4.19 12.68
C ARG A 87 8.81 -4.38 12.39
N GLN A 88 8.13 -3.28 12.16
CA GLN A 88 6.70 -3.26 11.88
C GLN A 88 6.39 -2.38 10.67
N ALA A 89 5.31 -2.73 9.98
CA ALA A 89 4.68 -1.89 8.98
C ALA A 89 3.27 -1.48 9.44
N GLN A 90 2.96 -0.19 9.42
CA GLN A 90 1.61 0.31 9.58
C GLN A 90 1.01 0.59 8.19
N LEU A 91 -0.12 -0.06 7.90
CA LEU A 91 -0.91 0.15 6.70
C LEU A 91 -1.97 1.20 6.99
N SER A 92 -2.08 2.20 6.14
CA SER A 92 -3.11 3.23 6.24
C SER A 92 -3.63 3.60 4.85
N VAL A 93 -4.94 3.87 4.76
CA VAL A 93 -5.58 4.29 3.51
C VAL A 93 -6.29 5.62 3.74
N GLU A 94 -5.93 6.61 2.93
CA GLU A 94 -6.47 7.96 3.08
C GLU A 94 -7.97 8.00 2.76
N GLY A 95 -8.72 8.73 3.59
CA GLY A 95 -10.14 9.00 3.36
C GLY A 95 -11.06 7.78 3.42
N TRP A 96 -10.54 6.58 3.71
CA TRP A 96 -11.33 5.37 3.89
C TRP A 96 -11.36 4.98 5.36
N SER A 97 -12.55 4.74 5.92
CA SER A 97 -12.78 4.32 7.31
C SER A 97 -12.20 2.96 7.70
N TYR A 98 -11.36 2.36 6.84
CA TYR A 98 -10.67 1.12 7.16
C TYR A 98 -9.67 1.36 8.30
N ARG A 99 -9.65 0.47 9.28
CA ARG A 99 -8.75 0.60 10.42
C ARG A 99 -7.32 0.33 9.98
N ASP A 100 -6.39 1.19 10.41
CA ASP A 100 -4.96 0.94 10.24
C ASP A 100 -4.59 -0.46 10.74
N GLU A 101 -3.83 -1.19 9.92
CA GLU A 101 -3.36 -2.55 10.23
C GLU A 101 -1.85 -2.51 10.47
N VAL A 102 -1.39 -3.20 11.53
CA VAL A 102 0.04 -3.33 11.83
C VAL A 102 0.51 -4.74 11.50
N ILE A 103 1.61 -4.85 10.77
CA ILE A 103 2.21 -6.12 10.31
C ILE A 103 3.64 -6.22 10.84
N ASP A 104 3.98 -7.34 11.47
CA ASP A 104 5.36 -7.63 11.87
C ASP A 104 6.24 -7.96 10.65
N LEU A 105 7.44 -7.39 10.61
CA LEU A 105 8.38 -7.50 9.51
C LEU A 105 9.59 -8.38 9.85
N SER A 106 9.92 -9.25 8.91
CA SER A 106 11.04 -10.17 8.99
C SER A 106 12.32 -9.66 8.34
N GLY A 107 12.25 -8.55 7.59
CA GLY A 107 13.39 -8.02 6.83
C GLY A 107 13.74 -8.87 5.62
N ASP A 108 12.90 -9.84 5.29
CA ASP A 108 12.93 -10.61 4.05
C ASP A 108 11.86 -10.03 3.14
N GLY A 109 12.27 -9.37 2.06
CA GLY A 109 11.36 -8.62 1.18
C GLY A 109 10.29 -9.50 0.54
N VAL A 110 10.60 -10.79 0.27
CA VAL A 110 9.63 -11.73 -0.30
C VAL A 110 8.58 -12.11 0.73
N ARG A 111 9.01 -12.46 1.95
CA ARG A 111 8.07 -12.82 3.03
C ARG A 111 7.22 -11.63 3.44
N ASP A 112 7.84 -10.47 3.63
CA ASP A 112 7.16 -9.25 4.05
C ASP A 112 6.24 -8.74 2.94
N GLY A 113 6.65 -8.83 1.68
CA GLY A 113 5.83 -8.49 0.52
C GLY A 113 4.58 -9.36 0.37
N LEU A 114 4.69 -10.66 0.68
CA LEU A 114 3.52 -11.54 0.74
C LEU A 114 2.54 -11.12 1.85
N ALA A 115 3.07 -10.80 3.04
CA ALA A 115 2.24 -10.39 4.18
C ALA A 115 1.52 -9.06 3.90
N ILE A 116 2.27 -8.04 3.46
CA ILE A 116 1.74 -6.72 3.11
C ILE A 116 0.76 -6.84 1.95
N GLY A 117 1.12 -7.55 0.88
CA GLY A 117 0.27 -7.72 -0.29
C GLY A 117 -1.03 -8.47 0.04
N CYS A 118 -1.02 -9.46 0.93
CA CYS A 118 -2.24 -10.12 1.40
C CYS A 118 -3.14 -9.16 2.19
N ALA A 119 -2.56 -8.30 3.05
CA ALA A 119 -3.33 -7.31 3.79
C ALA A 119 -3.96 -6.28 2.84
N MET A 120 -3.19 -5.72 1.90
CA MET A 120 -3.69 -4.80 0.88
C MET A 120 -4.77 -5.45 -0.01
N ALA A 121 -4.60 -6.72 -0.39
CA ALA A 121 -5.59 -7.43 -1.20
C ALA A 121 -6.94 -7.57 -0.47
N ARG A 122 -6.93 -7.76 0.85
CA ARG A 122 -8.16 -7.78 1.65
C ARG A 122 -8.82 -6.39 1.70
N ILE A 123 -8.03 -5.34 1.89
CA ILE A 123 -8.51 -3.94 1.89
C ILE A 123 -9.17 -3.62 0.54
N LEU A 124 -8.45 -3.89 -0.55
CA LEU A 124 -8.88 -3.64 -1.93
C LEU A 124 -9.91 -4.66 -2.45
N ARG A 125 -10.23 -5.71 -1.69
CA ARG A 125 -11.17 -6.77 -2.08
C ARG A 125 -10.83 -7.39 -3.45
N VAL A 126 -9.54 -7.69 -3.65
CA VAL A 126 -8.97 -8.32 -4.85
C VAL A 126 -8.23 -9.61 -4.49
N PRO A 127 -7.82 -10.44 -5.47
CA PRO A 127 -7.02 -11.63 -5.18
C PRO A 127 -5.67 -11.28 -4.53
N PRO A 128 -5.18 -12.12 -3.59
CA PRO A 128 -3.89 -11.90 -2.95
C PRO A 128 -2.72 -12.21 -3.89
N PRO A 129 -1.48 -11.79 -3.55
CA PRO A 129 -0.29 -12.04 -4.36
C PRO A 129 -0.14 -13.52 -4.73
N GLY A 130 0.22 -13.79 -5.98
CA GLY A 130 0.45 -15.14 -6.49
C GLY A 130 -0.82 -15.95 -6.83
N LEU A 131 -2.01 -15.43 -6.52
CA LEU A 131 -3.28 -15.94 -7.04
C LEU A 131 -3.78 -14.99 -8.12
N THR A 132 -3.59 -15.34 -9.39
CA THR A 132 -4.20 -14.58 -10.49
C THR A 132 -5.72 -14.73 -10.43
N ALA A 133 -6.47 -13.63 -10.55
CA ALA A 133 -7.89 -13.69 -10.84
C ALA A 133 -8.12 -14.56 -12.09
N PRO A 134 -9.13 -15.44 -12.13
CA PRO A 134 -9.49 -16.10 -13.38
C PRO A 134 -9.81 -15.02 -14.42
N LYS A 135 -9.12 -15.09 -15.56
CA LYS A 135 -9.41 -14.28 -16.75
C LYS A 135 -10.79 -14.59 -17.31
#